data_AF-A0A2H0B5X5-F1
#
_entry.id   AF-A0A2H0B5X5-F1
#
_cell.length_a   1.000
_cell.length_b   1.000
_cell.length_c   1.000
_cell.angle_alpha   90.00
_cell.angle_beta   90.00
_cell.angle_gamma   90.00
#
_symmetry.space_group_name_H-M   'P 1'
#
loop_
_entity.id
_entity.type
_entity.pdbx_description
1 polymer ?
#
loop_
_entity_poly.entity_id
_entity_poly.type
_entity_poly.pdbx_seq_one_letter_code
_entity_poly.pdbx_strand_id
1 'polypeptide(L)'
;MASLTEVAYYSRKSIKFGVIGIVAYIVLQAIVIFGINLYNQLYPPPPPPPTMGFGLLPRLKFSQTGGYNYNFNLQTPTRVFPQFSDRASVFYVPQQKASLFAYQQAENTASKYKFSGKGQQIGETVYQWQKRIPQALTMKIDIITGAFDYEYQWQADTSILNNKRPLTEDQVYQIAASFLRLDALNTSDIDLLKAKLTYYKASAGSLVPVLSLSEADFIKVDYFRNNIDDYQVVTYKPQDGIISMLISKSSQYDKQVISANFDHYAVNYLQPETYPLMPIATAWEQLKAGQAYIASNNGNSDQVNIRRIELAYFDPPKQQEFFQPVYVFRGDNDFIAYIPAISDSVIKK
;
A
#
# COMPACT_ATOMS: atom_id res chain seq x y z
N MET A 1 -29.87 -78.42 5.85
CA MET A 1 -29.72 -77.53 7.02
C MET A 1 -28.26 -77.51 7.38
N ALA A 2 -27.60 -76.36 7.36
CA ALA A 2 -26.17 -76.28 7.70
C ALA A 2 -25.99 -76.63 9.19
N SER A 3 -25.02 -77.48 9.52
CA SER A 3 -24.73 -77.81 10.92
C SER A 3 -24.13 -76.60 11.63
N LEU A 4 -24.42 -76.42 12.92
CA LEU A 4 -23.86 -75.32 13.74
C LEU A 4 -22.32 -75.23 13.67
N THR A 5 -21.66 -76.37 13.46
CA THR A 5 -20.20 -76.49 13.32
C THR A 5 -19.69 -75.93 11.99
N GLU A 6 -20.42 -76.18 10.90
CA GLU A 6 -20.04 -75.73 9.56
C GLU A 6 -20.19 -74.20 9.44
N VAL A 7 -21.28 -73.65 10.00
CA VAL A 7 -21.48 -72.19 10.10
C VAL A 7 -20.38 -71.52 10.92
N ALA A 8 -19.95 -72.13 12.04
CA ALA A 8 -18.87 -71.62 12.87
C ALA A 8 -17.50 -71.63 12.16
N TYR A 9 -17.22 -72.67 11.36
CA TYR A 9 -16.00 -72.77 10.56
C TYR A 9 -15.93 -71.67 9.49
N TYR A 10 -16.99 -71.50 8.70
CA TYR A 10 -17.03 -70.47 7.66
C TYR A 10 -17.05 -69.05 8.26
N SER A 11 -17.72 -68.83 9.39
CA SER A 11 -17.75 -67.52 10.07
C SER A 11 -16.35 -67.08 10.53
N ARG A 12 -15.58 -67.95 11.21
CA ARG A 12 -14.20 -67.64 11.61
C ARG A 12 -13.30 -67.37 10.41
N LYS A 13 -13.47 -68.13 9.32
CA LYS A 13 -12.73 -67.94 8.08
C LYS A 13 -13.06 -66.58 7.44
N SER A 14 -14.33 -66.22 7.36
CA SER A 14 -14.79 -64.93 6.85
C SER A 14 -14.31 -63.75 7.69
N ILE A 15 -14.31 -63.86 9.02
CA ILE A 15 -13.76 -62.82 9.90
C ILE A 15 -12.25 -62.62 9.65
N LYS A 16 -11.49 -63.72 9.55
CA LYS A 16 -10.05 -63.65 9.29
C LYS A 16 -9.73 -62.98 7.95
N PHE A 17 -10.42 -63.38 6.88
CA PHE A 17 -10.22 -62.75 5.57
C PHE A 17 -10.80 -61.33 5.50
N GLY A 18 -11.87 -61.03 6.24
CA GLY A 18 -12.44 -59.70 6.37
C GLY A 18 -11.47 -58.71 7.03
N VAL A 19 -10.83 -59.10 8.13
CA VAL A 19 -9.80 -58.28 8.80
C VAL A 19 -8.61 -58.03 7.86
N ILE A 20 -8.14 -59.06 7.16
CA ILE A 20 -7.06 -58.91 6.17
C ILE A 20 -7.48 -57.95 5.05
N GLY A 21 -8.71 -58.06 4.55
CA GLY A 21 -9.26 -57.16 3.53
C GLY A 21 -9.32 -55.71 4.00
N ILE A 22 -9.74 -55.45 5.24
CA ILE A 22 -9.79 -54.10 5.82
C ILE A 22 -8.38 -53.51 5.94
N VAL A 23 -7.42 -54.29 6.46
CA VAL A 23 -6.02 -53.82 6.58
C VAL A 23 -5.43 -53.55 5.20
N ALA A 24 -5.64 -54.43 4.23
CA ALA A 24 -5.19 -54.23 2.86
C ALA A 24 -5.80 -52.96 2.22
N TYR A 25 -7.09 -52.71 2.46
CA TYR A 25 -7.76 -51.50 1.98
C TYR A 25 -7.17 -50.22 2.57
N ILE A 26 -6.91 -50.19 3.89
CA ILE A 26 -6.29 -49.04 4.57
C ILE A 26 -4.89 -48.77 4.01
N VAL A 27 -4.08 -49.83 3.84
CA VAL A 27 -2.72 -49.70 3.26
C VAL A 27 -2.78 -49.20 1.83
N LEU A 28 -3.71 -49.71 1.01
CA LEU A 28 -3.88 -49.28 -0.36
C LEU A 28 -4.31 -47.80 -0.44
N GLN A 29 -5.23 -47.37 0.43
CA GLN A 29 -5.65 -45.98 0.52
C GLN A 29 -4.48 -45.05 0.90
N ALA A 30 -3.65 -45.47 1.86
CA ALA A 30 -2.44 -44.73 2.24
C ALA A 30 -1.44 -44.61 1.08
N ILE A 31 -1.23 -45.69 0.32
CA ILE A 31 -0.35 -45.69 -0.86
C ILE A 31 -0.89 -44.74 -1.94
N VAL A 32 -2.20 -44.74 -2.19
CA VAL A 32 -2.83 -43.85 -3.20
C VAL A 32 -2.70 -42.39 -2.78
N ILE A 33 -3.02 -42.04 -1.52
CA ILE A 33 -2.89 -40.67 -1.02
C ILE A 33 -1.43 -40.20 -1.08
N PHE A 34 -0.50 -41.05 -0.65
CA PHE A 34 0.93 -40.75 -0.71
C PHE A 34 1.41 -40.57 -2.16
N GLY A 35 0.96 -41.44 -3.07
CA GLY A 35 1.28 -41.35 -4.50
C GLY A 35 0.73 -40.07 -5.15
N ILE A 36 -0.51 -39.68 -4.84
CA ILE A 36 -1.11 -38.42 -5.33
C ILE A 36 -0.35 -37.22 -4.77
N ASN A 37 -0.03 -37.20 -3.48
CA ASN A 37 0.71 -36.10 -2.86
C ASN A 37 2.12 -35.98 -3.45
N LEU A 38 2.82 -37.09 -3.64
CA LEU A 38 4.15 -37.11 -4.26
C LEU A 38 4.08 -36.65 -5.72
N TYR A 39 3.07 -37.09 -6.47
CA TYR A 39 2.85 -36.64 -7.85
C TYR A 39 2.59 -35.14 -7.92
N ASN A 40 1.71 -34.60 -7.08
CA ASN A 40 1.38 -33.16 -7.04
C ASN A 40 2.57 -32.30 -6.56
N GLN A 41 3.47 -32.85 -5.74
CA GLN A 41 4.68 -32.14 -5.30
C GLN A 41 5.75 -32.09 -6.40
N LEU A 42 5.84 -33.12 -7.25
CA LEU A 42 6.78 -33.20 -8.37
C LEU A 42 6.24 -32.53 -9.65
N TYR A 43 4.92 -32.57 -9.85
CA TYR A 43 4.19 -32.03 -10.99
C TYR A 43 2.97 -31.25 -10.50
N PRO A 44 3.18 -30.06 -9.90
CA PRO A 44 2.06 -29.23 -9.49
C PRO A 44 1.19 -28.92 -10.73
N PRO A 45 -0.15 -28.98 -10.61
CA PRO A 45 -1.03 -28.62 -11.71
C PRO A 45 -0.72 -27.17 -12.15
N PRO A 46 -0.78 -26.87 -13.45
CA PRO A 46 -0.54 -25.52 -13.92
C PRO A 46 -1.52 -24.55 -13.25
N PRO A 47 -1.08 -23.34 -12.89
CA PRO A 47 -1.97 -22.36 -12.28
C PRO A 47 -3.19 -22.12 -13.20
N PRO A 48 -4.40 -21.96 -12.63
CA PRO A 48 -5.61 -21.67 -13.42
C PRO A 48 -5.36 -20.43 -14.26
N PRO A 49 -5.92 -20.25 -15.47
CA PRO A 49 -5.66 -19.10 -16.35
C PRO A 49 -6.05 -17.74 -15.71
N PRO A 50 -5.49 -16.60 -16.16
CA PRO A 50 -5.82 -15.30 -15.58
C PRO A 50 -7.31 -15.02 -15.75
N THR A 51 -7.98 -14.65 -14.67
CA THR A 51 -9.44 -14.50 -14.64
C THR A 51 -9.90 -13.28 -15.44
N MET A 52 -9.13 -12.18 -15.41
CA MET A 52 -9.41 -10.94 -16.13
C MET A 52 -10.85 -10.43 -15.96
N GLY A 53 -11.46 -10.59 -14.78
CA GLY A 53 -12.87 -10.29 -14.55
C GLY A 53 -13.27 -8.82 -14.73
N PHE A 54 -12.32 -7.87 -14.72
CA PHE A 54 -12.58 -6.45 -15.03
C PHE A 54 -12.45 -6.12 -16.53
N GLY A 55 -12.17 -7.12 -17.38
CA GLY A 55 -11.90 -6.91 -18.81
C GLY A 55 -10.56 -6.21 -19.04
N LEU A 56 -10.44 -5.45 -20.13
CA LEU A 56 -9.24 -4.66 -20.41
C LEU A 56 -9.05 -3.56 -19.37
N LEU A 57 -7.82 -3.35 -18.91
CA LEU A 57 -7.50 -2.35 -17.90
C LEU A 57 -7.03 -1.03 -18.54
N PRO A 58 -7.37 0.14 -17.98
CA PRO A 58 -6.75 1.39 -18.39
C PRO A 58 -5.26 1.37 -18.07
N ARG A 59 -4.46 2.03 -18.92
CA ARG A 59 -3.02 2.18 -18.67
C ARG A 59 -2.79 2.90 -17.33
N LEU A 60 -1.95 2.32 -16.48
CA LEU A 60 -1.55 2.93 -15.21
C LEU A 60 -0.89 4.29 -15.48
N LYS A 61 -1.44 5.34 -14.88
CA LYS A 61 -0.94 6.71 -15.04
C LYS A 61 0.05 7.03 -13.92
N PHE A 62 1.24 7.48 -14.30
CA PHE A 62 2.14 8.19 -13.39
C PHE A 62 2.07 9.69 -13.70
N SER A 63 2.28 10.55 -12.70
CA SER A 63 2.16 11.99 -12.90
C SER A 63 3.20 12.57 -13.87
N GLN A 64 4.33 11.90 -14.10
CA GLN A 64 5.36 12.27 -15.08
C GLN A 64 6.06 11.02 -15.62
N THR A 65 5.80 10.57 -16.85
CA THR A 65 6.62 9.53 -17.51
C THR A 65 7.40 10.15 -18.66
N GLY A 66 8.64 9.69 -18.87
CA GLY A 66 9.41 10.03 -20.07
C GLY A 66 10.59 10.98 -19.87
N GLY A 67 11.50 10.96 -20.84
CA GLY A 67 12.41 12.07 -21.12
C GLY A 67 13.76 12.05 -20.42
N TYR A 68 14.14 10.96 -19.76
CA TYR A 68 15.49 10.80 -19.21
C TYR A 68 16.41 10.01 -20.16
N ASN A 69 17.71 10.25 -20.04
CA ASN A 69 18.74 9.55 -20.80
C ASN A 69 19.79 8.99 -19.82
N TYR A 70 19.40 7.96 -19.07
CA TYR A 70 20.28 7.24 -18.16
C TYR A 70 20.82 5.98 -18.83
N ASN A 71 22.07 5.65 -18.51
CA ASN A 71 22.69 4.39 -18.86
C ASN A 71 22.55 3.43 -17.68
N PHE A 72 21.71 2.41 -17.83
CA PHE A 72 21.46 1.43 -16.78
C PHE A 72 22.38 0.22 -16.88
N ASN A 73 22.91 -0.18 -15.73
CA ASN A 73 23.67 -1.41 -15.57
C ASN A 73 22.98 -2.33 -14.57
N LEU A 74 22.73 -3.59 -14.94
CA LEU A 74 22.14 -4.57 -14.05
C LEU A 74 23.23 -5.21 -13.17
N GLN A 75 23.20 -4.88 -11.88
CA GLN A 75 24.15 -5.38 -10.89
C GLN A 75 23.42 -6.05 -9.71
N THR A 76 22.54 -7.00 -10.03
CA THR A 76 21.88 -7.86 -9.02
C THR A 76 22.87 -8.87 -8.43
N PRO A 77 22.64 -9.41 -7.21
CA PRO A 77 23.53 -10.40 -6.58
C PRO A 77 23.82 -11.61 -7.47
N THR A 78 22.84 -12.04 -8.26
CA THR A 78 22.93 -13.18 -9.18
C THR A 78 23.26 -12.78 -10.62
N ARG A 79 23.31 -11.48 -10.92
CA ARG A 79 23.45 -10.89 -12.28
C ARG A 79 22.42 -11.36 -13.31
N VAL A 80 21.33 -11.97 -12.85
CA VAL A 80 20.18 -12.35 -13.67
C VAL A 80 18.92 -11.64 -13.16
N PHE A 81 17.90 -11.59 -14.00
CA PHE A 81 16.60 -11.08 -13.58
C PHE A 81 15.95 -12.02 -12.54
N PRO A 82 15.29 -11.46 -11.51
CA PRO A 82 14.45 -12.27 -10.64
C PRO A 82 13.29 -12.88 -11.42
N GLN A 83 12.87 -14.06 -10.97
CA GLN A 83 11.68 -14.72 -11.50
C GLN A 83 10.46 -14.25 -10.71
N PHE A 84 9.41 -13.87 -11.44
CA PHE A 84 8.12 -13.51 -10.88
C PHE A 84 7.07 -14.50 -11.38
N SER A 85 5.90 -14.51 -10.74
CA SER A 85 4.73 -15.20 -11.30
C SER A 85 4.40 -14.65 -12.69
N ASP A 86 3.69 -15.44 -13.50
CA ASP A 86 3.19 -15.02 -14.81
C ASP A 86 1.97 -14.08 -14.70
N ARG A 87 1.46 -13.85 -13.49
CA ARG A 87 0.27 -13.06 -13.20
C ARG A 87 0.34 -12.39 -11.83
N ALA A 88 -0.51 -11.40 -11.63
CA ALA A 88 -0.75 -10.79 -10.33
C ALA A 88 -2.21 -10.38 -10.18
N SER A 89 -2.62 -10.18 -8.93
CA SER A 89 -3.94 -9.64 -8.60
C SER A 89 -4.03 -8.16 -8.97
N VAL A 90 -5.22 -7.75 -9.38
CA VAL A 90 -5.63 -6.36 -9.60
C VAL A 90 -6.89 -6.16 -8.77
N PHE A 91 -6.99 -5.00 -8.13
CA PHE A 91 -8.12 -4.68 -7.27
C PHE A 91 -8.88 -3.49 -7.82
N TYR A 92 -10.19 -3.49 -7.64
CA TYR A 92 -11.03 -2.36 -8.01
C TYR A 92 -10.93 -1.25 -6.96
N VAL A 93 -10.82 0.00 -7.42
CA VAL A 93 -10.83 1.20 -6.58
C VAL A 93 -12.15 1.94 -6.84
N PRO A 94 -13.11 1.86 -5.91
CA PRO A 94 -14.42 2.49 -6.09
C PRO A 94 -14.31 4.00 -6.32
N GLN A 95 -14.66 4.44 -7.53
CA GLN A 95 -14.71 5.86 -7.85
C GLN A 95 -15.83 6.51 -7.02
N GLN A 96 -15.47 7.49 -6.20
CA GLN A 96 -16.46 8.24 -5.45
C GLN A 96 -17.19 9.19 -6.41
N LYS A 97 -18.52 9.16 -6.37
CA LYS A 97 -19.36 10.07 -7.15
C LYS A 97 -19.83 11.20 -6.25
N ALA A 98 -19.91 12.40 -6.81
CA ALA A 98 -20.47 13.55 -6.10
C ALA A 98 -21.87 13.21 -5.57
N SER A 99 -22.04 13.28 -4.25
CA SER A 99 -23.32 13.15 -3.58
C SER A 99 -23.97 14.52 -3.42
N LEU A 100 -25.31 14.59 -3.40
CA LEU A 100 -26.03 15.82 -3.08
C LEU A 100 -25.67 16.37 -1.69
N PHE A 101 -25.18 15.51 -0.79
CA PHE A 101 -24.76 15.86 0.57
C PHE A 101 -23.24 15.99 0.74
N ALA A 102 -22.46 15.93 -0.35
CA ALA A 102 -21.00 15.97 -0.31
C ALA A 102 -20.48 17.21 0.44
N TYR A 103 -21.03 18.38 0.16
CA TYR A 103 -20.67 19.61 0.87
C TYR A 103 -21.02 19.56 2.36
N GLN A 104 -22.22 19.06 2.73
CA GLN A 104 -22.63 18.94 4.13
C GLN A 104 -21.75 17.94 4.90
N GLN A 105 -21.32 16.86 4.26
CA GLN A 105 -20.37 15.92 4.85
C GLN A 105 -19.02 16.59 5.11
N ALA A 106 -18.49 17.34 4.14
CA ALA A 106 -17.25 18.10 4.33
C ALA A 106 -17.38 19.18 5.42
N GLU A 107 -18.54 19.85 5.54
CA GLU A 107 -18.82 20.79 6.64
C GLU A 107 -18.84 20.08 8.01
N ASN A 108 -19.41 18.88 8.09
CA ASN A 108 -19.38 18.06 9.30
C ASN A 108 -17.95 17.62 9.66
N THR A 109 -17.15 17.22 8.67
CA THR A 109 -15.72 16.89 8.84
C THR A 109 -14.97 18.11 9.37
N ALA A 110 -15.06 19.26 8.71
CA ALA A 110 -14.40 20.50 9.15
C ALA A 110 -14.83 20.92 10.57
N SER A 111 -16.11 20.73 10.92
CA SER A 111 -16.63 21.02 12.26
C SER A 111 -16.00 20.14 13.34
N LYS A 112 -15.71 18.86 13.05
CA LYS A 112 -14.98 17.96 13.97
C LYS A 112 -13.55 18.45 14.23
N TYR A 113 -12.94 19.12 13.24
CA TYR A 113 -11.65 19.81 13.36
C TYR A 113 -11.78 21.26 13.89
N LYS A 114 -12.92 21.62 14.49
CA LYS A 114 -13.21 22.91 15.15
C LYS A 114 -13.22 24.12 14.22
N PHE A 115 -13.46 23.92 12.92
CA PHE A 115 -13.79 25.02 12.02
C PHE A 115 -15.25 25.39 12.21
N SER A 116 -15.51 26.64 12.61
CA SER A 116 -16.86 27.19 12.74
C SER A 116 -17.12 28.12 11.55
N GLY A 117 -17.96 27.70 10.61
CA GLY A 117 -18.34 28.52 9.47
C GLY A 117 -18.44 27.73 8.16
N LYS A 118 -18.92 28.42 7.13
CA LYS A 118 -19.06 27.87 5.78
C LYS A 118 -17.71 27.86 5.06
N GLY A 119 -17.46 26.80 4.29
CA GLY A 119 -16.28 26.71 3.45
C GLY A 119 -16.41 27.60 2.22
N GLN A 120 -15.30 28.18 1.78
CA GLN A 120 -15.22 28.87 0.50
C GLN A 120 -14.81 27.85 -0.58
N GLN A 121 -15.55 27.80 -1.68
CA GLN A 121 -15.15 27.01 -2.84
C GLN A 121 -13.92 27.65 -3.49
N ILE A 122 -12.84 26.89 -3.63
CA ILE A 122 -11.57 27.33 -4.23
C ILE A 122 -11.19 26.54 -5.49
N GLY A 123 -11.95 25.49 -5.82
CA GLY A 123 -11.82 24.69 -7.04
C GLY A 123 -13.14 24.00 -7.39
N GLU A 124 -13.12 23.13 -8.39
CA GLU A 124 -14.34 22.41 -8.82
C GLU A 124 -14.94 21.56 -7.68
N THR A 125 -14.08 20.84 -6.97
CA THR A 125 -14.44 19.90 -5.89
C THR A 125 -13.84 20.29 -4.53
N VAL A 126 -13.02 21.34 -4.48
CA VAL A 126 -12.24 21.67 -3.28
C VAL A 126 -12.83 22.89 -2.57
N TYR A 127 -13.11 22.71 -1.28
CA TYR A 127 -13.58 23.75 -0.37
C TYR A 127 -12.55 24.01 0.71
N GLN A 128 -12.42 25.28 1.11
CA GLN A 128 -11.48 25.73 2.11
C GLN A 128 -12.20 26.37 3.30
N TRP A 129 -11.84 25.94 4.51
CA TRP A 129 -12.21 26.58 5.76
C TRP A 129 -10.97 27.27 6.34
N GLN A 130 -11.15 28.49 6.83
CA GLN A 130 -10.07 29.25 7.45
C GLN A 130 -10.54 29.82 8.79
N LYS A 131 -9.67 29.71 9.79
CA LYS A 131 -9.82 30.34 11.09
C LYS A 131 -8.60 31.24 11.32
N ARG A 132 -8.81 32.46 11.81
CA ARG A 132 -7.72 33.42 12.10
C ARG A 132 -7.52 33.67 13.59
N ILE A 133 -8.54 33.42 14.40
CA ILE A 133 -8.56 33.68 15.85
C ILE A 133 -9.10 32.43 16.57
N PRO A 134 -8.46 31.95 17.66
CA PRO A 134 -7.22 32.47 18.26
C PRO A 134 -5.95 32.07 17.50
N GLN A 135 -6.06 31.19 16.49
CA GLN A 135 -4.94 30.61 15.76
C GLN A 135 -5.25 30.60 14.27
N ALA A 136 -4.23 30.80 13.44
CA ALA A 136 -4.34 30.75 11.99
C ALA A 136 -4.28 29.29 11.51
N LEU A 137 -5.44 28.78 11.12
CA LEU A 137 -5.66 27.40 10.71
C LEU A 137 -6.41 27.37 9.38
N THR A 138 -5.98 26.51 8.48
CA THR A 138 -6.60 26.30 7.17
C THR A 138 -6.89 24.82 7.00
N MET A 139 -8.06 24.48 6.48
CA MET A 139 -8.39 23.13 6.04
C MET A 139 -8.95 23.17 4.64
N LYS A 140 -8.48 22.29 3.77
CA LYS A 140 -8.99 22.09 2.42
C LYS A 140 -9.54 20.68 2.33
N ILE A 141 -10.72 20.50 1.77
CA ILE A 141 -11.35 19.19 1.59
C ILE A 141 -11.82 19.08 0.16
N ASP A 142 -11.46 17.99 -0.51
CA ASP A 142 -12.12 17.57 -1.74
C ASP A 142 -13.43 16.86 -1.38
N ILE A 143 -14.56 17.46 -1.72
CA ILE A 143 -15.88 16.97 -1.31
C ILE A 143 -16.30 15.67 -2.01
N ILE A 144 -15.62 15.29 -3.10
CA ILE A 144 -15.90 14.05 -3.82
C ILE A 144 -15.11 12.91 -3.20
N THR A 145 -13.81 13.11 -2.96
CA THR A 145 -12.90 12.05 -2.51
C THR A 145 -12.75 11.95 -0.99
N GLY A 146 -13.11 13.01 -0.26
CA GLY A 146 -12.84 13.14 1.17
C GLY A 146 -11.37 13.40 1.51
N ALA A 147 -10.48 13.50 0.50
CA ALA A 147 -9.10 13.89 0.71
C ALA A 147 -9.03 15.29 1.32
N PHE A 148 -8.12 15.50 2.27
CA PHE A 148 -8.02 16.78 2.94
C PHE A 148 -6.60 17.16 3.33
N ASP A 149 -6.39 18.48 3.37
CA ASP A 149 -5.22 19.12 3.96
C ASP A 149 -5.66 19.92 5.18
N TYR A 150 -4.90 19.83 6.25
CA TYR A 150 -5.02 20.61 7.47
C TYR A 150 -3.68 21.28 7.73
N GLU A 151 -3.69 22.58 7.98
CA GLU A 151 -2.48 23.36 8.17
C GLU A 151 -2.65 24.44 9.24
N TYR A 152 -1.78 24.37 10.24
CA TYR A 152 -1.58 25.34 11.31
C TYR A 152 -0.35 26.19 11.00
N GLN A 153 -0.51 27.52 11.02
CA GLN A 153 0.59 28.46 10.79
C GLN A 153 1.48 28.61 12.03
N TRP A 154 2.32 27.60 12.29
CA TRP A 154 3.20 27.54 13.47
C TRP A 154 4.25 28.66 13.49
N GLN A 155 4.61 29.21 12.34
CA GLN A 155 5.57 30.31 12.22
C GLN A 155 5.08 31.58 12.92
N ALA A 156 3.76 31.75 13.07
CA ALA A 156 3.15 32.87 13.77
C ALA A 156 2.95 32.62 15.28
N ASP A 157 3.22 31.41 15.77
CA ASP A 157 3.00 31.02 17.16
C ASP A 157 4.24 30.36 17.79
N THR A 158 5.07 31.18 18.43
CA THR A 158 6.30 30.74 19.10
C THR A 158 6.03 29.85 20.33
N SER A 159 4.81 29.83 20.88
CA SER A 159 4.50 29.05 22.07
C SER A 159 4.59 27.53 21.85
N ILE A 160 4.50 27.09 20.59
CA ILE A 160 4.62 25.68 20.19
C ILE A 160 6.02 25.12 20.46
N LEU A 161 7.04 25.99 20.40
CA LEU A 161 8.44 25.63 20.61
C LEU A 161 8.87 25.72 22.08
N ASN A 162 8.00 26.21 22.97
CA ASN A 162 8.35 26.40 24.38
C ASN A 162 8.44 25.09 25.15
N ASN A 163 7.74 24.03 24.70
CA ASN A 163 7.79 22.74 25.38
C ASN A 163 9.06 21.97 24.99
N LYS A 164 9.94 21.75 25.97
CA LYS A 164 11.19 21.00 25.79
C LYS A 164 11.06 19.51 26.12
N ARG A 165 9.88 19.05 26.56
CA ARG A 165 9.69 17.63 26.88
C ARG A 165 9.74 16.80 25.59
N PRO A 166 10.62 15.80 25.48
CA PRO A 166 10.62 14.90 24.33
C PRO A 166 9.33 14.06 24.33
N LEU A 167 8.74 13.87 23.16
CA LEU A 167 7.72 12.86 22.93
C LEU A 167 8.40 11.51 22.74
N THR A 168 7.75 10.42 23.17
CA THR A 168 8.14 9.07 22.73
C THR A 168 7.47 8.71 21.41
N GLU A 169 7.96 7.69 20.70
CA GLU A 169 7.31 7.21 19.47
C GLU A 169 5.88 6.75 19.72
N ASP A 170 5.62 6.05 20.83
CA ASP A 170 4.27 5.63 21.22
C ASP A 170 3.32 6.83 21.39
N GLN A 171 3.80 7.93 21.97
CA GLN A 171 3.00 9.15 22.11
C GLN A 171 2.69 9.78 20.75
N VAL A 172 3.66 9.78 19.83
CA VAL A 172 3.49 10.25 18.45
C VAL A 172 2.42 9.43 17.73
N TYR A 173 2.48 8.10 17.82
CA TYR A 173 1.46 7.21 17.23
C TYR A 173 0.08 7.43 17.85
N GLN A 174 0.00 7.64 19.17
CA GLN A 174 -1.28 7.93 19.84
C GLN A 174 -1.89 9.26 19.41
N ILE A 175 -1.09 10.32 19.26
CA ILE A 175 -1.55 11.63 18.78
C ILE A 175 -2.06 11.49 17.34
N ALA A 176 -1.26 10.87 16.46
CA ALA A 176 -1.60 10.60 15.07
C ALA A 176 -2.92 9.80 14.93
N ALA A 177 -3.03 8.66 15.63
CA ALA A 177 -4.23 7.83 15.60
C ALA A 177 -5.47 8.57 16.16
N SER A 178 -5.30 9.39 17.20
CA SER A 178 -6.39 10.17 17.78
C SER A 178 -6.89 11.23 16.81
N PHE A 179 -5.99 11.86 16.03
CA PHE A 179 -6.35 12.85 15.02
C PHE A 179 -7.14 12.22 13.85
N LEU A 180 -6.72 11.04 13.38
CA LEU A 180 -7.38 10.34 12.27
C LEU A 180 -8.75 9.74 12.66
N ARG A 181 -8.93 9.37 13.92
CA ARG A 181 -10.20 8.82 14.42
C ARG A 181 -11.34 9.84 14.49
N LEU A 182 -11.06 11.14 14.45
CA LEU A 182 -12.07 12.19 14.55
C LEU A 182 -13.16 12.04 13.47
N ASP A 183 -12.77 11.65 12.25
CA ASP A 183 -13.70 11.56 11.13
C ASP A 183 -14.13 10.13 10.75
N ALA A 184 -13.85 9.14 11.63
CA ALA A 184 -14.10 7.72 11.35
C ALA A 184 -13.57 7.29 9.97
N LEU A 185 -12.41 7.84 9.58
CA LEU A 185 -11.75 7.58 8.31
C LEU A 185 -11.50 6.08 8.17
N ASN A 186 -11.74 5.55 6.97
CA ASN A 186 -11.44 4.16 6.70
C ASN A 186 -9.92 3.96 6.57
N THR A 187 -9.27 3.50 7.63
CA THR A 187 -7.84 3.19 7.64
C THR A 187 -7.59 1.69 7.82
N SER A 188 -8.51 0.83 7.37
CA SER A 188 -8.43 -0.63 7.63
C SER A 188 -7.21 -1.31 7.00
N ASP A 189 -6.64 -0.70 5.97
CA ASP A 189 -5.48 -1.17 5.22
C ASP A 189 -4.19 -0.42 5.59
N ILE A 190 -4.18 0.28 6.73
CA ILE A 190 -3.03 1.00 7.26
C ILE A 190 -2.77 0.54 8.69
N ASP A 191 -1.52 0.16 8.99
CA ASP A 191 -1.07 -0.07 10.36
C ASP A 191 -0.68 1.25 11.03
N LEU A 192 -1.58 1.79 11.88
CA LEU A 192 -1.37 3.07 12.57
C LEU A 192 -0.23 3.06 13.60
N LEU A 193 0.36 1.90 13.87
CA LEU A 193 1.53 1.74 14.74
C LEU A 193 2.85 1.58 13.95
N LYS A 194 2.78 1.42 12.63
CA LYS A 194 3.95 1.31 11.75
C LYS A 194 4.00 2.46 10.77
N ALA A 195 4.38 3.62 11.29
CA ALA A 195 4.65 4.80 10.47
C ALA A 195 6.16 4.97 10.28
N LYS A 196 6.53 5.65 9.20
CA LYS A 196 7.88 6.20 9.06
C LYS A 196 7.94 7.53 9.80
N LEU A 197 8.88 7.67 10.72
CA LEU A 197 9.12 8.91 11.46
C LEU A 197 10.29 9.68 10.84
N THR A 198 10.07 10.95 10.55
CA THR A 198 11.12 11.88 10.12
C THR A 198 11.15 13.08 11.06
N TYR A 199 12.33 13.43 11.57
CA TYR A 199 12.49 14.44 12.60
C TYR A 199 12.90 15.79 12.01
N TYR A 200 12.29 16.87 12.50
CA TYR A 200 12.56 18.22 12.02
C TYR A 200 12.77 19.20 13.17
N LYS A 201 13.65 20.17 12.96
CA LYS A 201 13.87 21.31 13.84
C LYS A 201 13.41 22.60 13.18
N ALA A 202 12.79 23.49 13.95
CA ALA A 202 12.48 24.83 13.46
C ALA A 202 13.77 25.66 13.37
N SER A 203 14.01 26.23 12.18
CA SER A 203 15.09 27.18 11.97
C SER A 203 14.66 28.26 10.98
N ALA A 204 14.70 29.53 11.40
CA ALA A 204 14.34 30.69 10.58
C ALA A 204 12.99 30.56 9.84
N GLY A 205 11.96 30.02 10.52
CA GLY A 205 10.62 29.82 9.94
C GLY A 205 10.50 28.62 8.98
N SER A 206 11.54 27.82 8.84
CA SER A 206 11.58 26.59 8.03
C SER A 206 11.80 25.35 8.88
N LEU A 207 11.45 24.18 8.34
CA LEU A 207 11.72 22.88 8.95
C LEU A 207 13.00 22.29 8.35
N VAL A 208 13.98 22.02 9.20
CA VAL A 208 15.26 21.41 8.79
C VAL A 208 15.33 19.99 9.35
N PRO A 209 15.64 18.96 8.54
CA PRO A 209 15.71 17.59 9.02
C PRO A 209 16.84 17.41 10.04
N VAL A 210 16.60 16.61 11.08
CA VAL A 210 17.58 16.23 12.10
C VAL A 210 17.63 14.72 12.28
N LEU A 211 18.74 14.22 12.83
CA LEU A 211 18.96 12.77 12.95
C LEU A 211 18.26 12.15 14.16
N SER A 212 17.92 12.95 15.17
CA SER A 212 17.45 12.45 16.46
C SER A 212 16.19 13.15 16.96
N LEU A 213 15.35 12.38 17.65
CA LEU A 213 14.15 12.84 18.35
C LEU A 213 14.44 13.90 19.43
N SER A 214 15.63 13.84 20.04
CA SER A 214 16.09 14.81 21.03
C SER A 214 16.33 16.20 20.45
N GLU A 215 16.73 16.29 19.18
CA GLU A 215 16.99 17.57 18.48
C GLU A 215 15.76 18.12 17.76
N ALA A 216 14.74 17.28 17.58
CA ALA A 216 13.54 17.61 16.82
C ALA A 216 12.65 18.60 17.59
N ASP A 217 12.04 19.55 16.90
CA ASP A 217 10.89 20.32 17.40
C ASP A 217 9.57 19.71 16.90
N PHE A 218 9.63 19.06 15.73
CA PHE A 218 8.51 18.43 15.06
C PHE A 218 8.88 17.02 14.58
N ILE A 219 7.86 16.18 14.48
CA ILE A 219 7.97 14.79 14.06
C ILE A 219 6.96 14.60 12.94
N LYS A 220 7.45 14.36 11.72
CA LYS A 220 6.61 13.96 10.59
C LYS A 220 6.34 12.47 10.69
N VAL A 221 5.08 12.10 10.61
CA VAL A 221 4.57 10.74 10.62
C VAL A 221 4.00 10.45 9.24
N ASP A 222 4.63 9.54 8.51
CA ASP A 222 4.19 9.10 7.19
C ASP A 222 3.64 7.67 7.29
N TYR A 223 2.35 7.50 6.98
CA TYR A 223 1.70 6.19 6.90
C TYR A 223 1.60 5.70 5.47
N PHE A 224 1.85 4.41 5.30
CA PHE A 224 1.77 3.70 4.03
C PHE A 224 0.72 2.61 4.15
N ARG A 225 0.17 2.15 3.02
CA ARG A 225 -0.68 0.96 3.05
C ARG A 225 0.12 -0.26 3.47
N ASN A 226 -0.58 -1.19 4.09
CA ASN A 226 -0.06 -2.51 4.39
C ASN A 226 0.32 -3.25 3.10
N ASN A 227 1.25 -4.19 3.23
CA ASN A 227 1.58 -5.10 2.15
C ASN A 227 0.35 -5.89 1.69
N ILE A 228 0.29 -6.16 0.40
CA ILE A 228 -0.70 -7.07 -0.19
C ILE A 228 0.00 -8.39 -0.41
N ASP A 229 -0.38 -9.40 0.35
CA ASP A 229 0.36 -10.66 0.46
C ASP A 229 1.83 -10.37 0.83
N ASP A 230 2.78 -10.83 0.01
CA ASP A 230 4.21 -10.60 0.18
C ASP A 230 4.71 -9.32 -0.53
N TYR A 231 3.83 -8.57 -1.20
CA TYR A 231 4.20 -7.42 -2.02
C TYR A 231 3.99 -6.09 -1.28
N GLN A 232 5.06 -5.29 -1.23
CA GLN A 232 5.00 -3.93 -0.69
C GLN A 232 4.09 -3.03 -1.52
N VAL A 233 3.49 -2.03 -0.88
CA VAL A 233 2.81 -0.93 -1.56
C VAL A 233 3.76 0.27 -1.61
N VAL A 234 4.00 0.80 -2.81
CA VAL A 234 4.86 1.97 -3.05
C VAL A 234 4.02 3.16 -3.50
N THR A 235 4.37 4.34 -3.01
CA THR A 235 3.70 5.61 -3.36
C THR A 235 4.42 6.33 -4.49
N TYR A 236 3.79 7.37 -5.03
CA TYR A 236 4.41 8.25 -6.03
C TYR A 236 5.76 8.85 -5.58
N LYS A 237 5.90 9.16 -4.30
CA LYS A 237 7.16 9.62 -3.69
C LYS A 237 7.54 8.62 -2.60
N PRO A 238 8.60 7.80 -2.78
CA PRO A 238 8.92 6.70 -1.87
C PRO A 238 9.10 7.12 -0.39
N GLN A 239 9.40 8.40 -0.16
CA GLN A 239 9.66 8.94 1.16
C GLN A 239 8.42 9.54 1.84
N ASP A 240 7.33 9.75 1.09
CA ASP A 240 6.08 10.36 1.55
C ASP A 240 4.97 9.30 1.61
N GLY A 241 4.30 9.26 2.76
CA GLY A 241 3.12 8.41 2.97
C GLY A 241 1.88 8.97 2.29
N ILE A 242 0.84 8.15 2.21
CA ILE A 242 -0.50 8.57 1.75
C ILE A 242 -1.30 9.30 2.83
N ILE A 243 -0.88 9.14 4.08
CA ILE A 243 -1.32 10.00 5.17
C ILE A 243 -0.06 10.52 5.82
N SER A 244 0.08 11.83 5.86
CA SER A 244 1.23 12.47 6.49
C SER A 244 0.76 13.46 7.54
N MET A 245 1.43 13.49 8.69
CA MET A 245 1.13 14.44 9.77
C MET A 245 2.41 15.01 10.33
N LEU A 246 2.43 16.32 10.62
CA LEU A 246 3.50 16.98 11.34
C LEU A 246 3.06 17.23 12.77
N ILE A 247 3.72 16.58 13.72
CA ILE A 247 3.38 16.63 15.14
C ILE A 247 4.40 17.48 15.88
N SER A 248 3.93 18.44 16.68
CA SER A 248 4.78 19.25 17.55
C SER A 248 4.91 18.65 18.95
N LYS A 249 5.89 19.13 19.71
CA LYS A 249 6.05 18.81 21.14
C LYS A 249 5.06 19.53 22.06
N SER A 250 4.10 20.29 21.54
CA SER A 250 3.16 21.05 22.38
C SER A 250 2.35 20.15 23.32
N SER A 251 2.16 20.60 24.56
CA SER A 251 1.24 19.96 25.50
C SER A 251 -0.23 20.35 25.27
N GLN A 252 -0.47 21.38 24.45
CA GLN A 252 -1.81 21.83 24.10
C GLN A 252 -2.35 20.99 22.94
N TYR A 253 -3.45 20.28 23.17
CA TYR A 253 -4.05 19.35 22.21
C TYR A 253 -4.32 19.97 20.84
N ASP A 254 -4.80 21.22 20.80
CA ASP A 254 -5.08 21.98 19.57
C ASP A 254 -3.83 22.41 18.80
N LYS A 255 -2.64 22.25 19.38
CA LYS A 255 -1.34 22.59 18.76
C LYS A 255 -0.43 21.37 18.58
N GLN A 256 -0.90 20.18 18.90
CA GLN A 256 -0.12 18.94 18.74
C GLN A 256 0.05 18.58 17.28
N VAL A 257 -1.01 18.69 16.48
CA VAL A 257 -0.96 18.46 15.02
C VAL A 257 -0.86 19.80 14.32
N ILE A 258 0.25 20.01 13.61
CA ILE A 258 0.56 21.23 12.89
C ILE A 258 0.11 21.14 11.45
N SER A 259 0.34 20.00 10.81
CA SER A 259 -0.23 19.73 9.50
C SER A 259 -0.67 18.29 9.42
N ALA A 260 -1.69 18.04 8.59
CA ALA A 260 -2.10 16.70 8.21
C ALA A 260 -2.52 16.73 6.74
N ASN A 261 -2.08 15.74 5.98
CA ASN A 261 -2.56 15.49 4.63
C ASN A 261 -3.07 14.05 4.59
N PHE A 262 -4.25 13.87 4.01
CA PHE A 262 -4.93 12.60 3.88
C PHE A 262 -5.28 12.38 2.40
N ASP A 263 -4.40 11.66 1.71
CA ASP A 263 -4.52 11.28 0.30
C ASP A 263 -4.72 9.76 0.20
N HIS A 264 -5.72 9.24 0.92
CA HIS A 264 -6.07 7.82 0.93
C HIS A 264 -7.39 7.56 0.20
N TYR A 265 -7.36 6.56 -0.68
CA TYR A 265 -8.55 6.09 -1.41
C TYR A 265 -8.84 4.64 -1.04
N ALA A 266 -10.11 4.29 -0.79
CA ALA A 266 -10.47 2.91 -0.47
C ALA A 266 -10.21 1.96 -1.66
N VAL A 267 -9.70 0.77 -1.36
CA VAL A 267 -9.47 -0.31 -2.33
C VAL A 267 -10.35 -1.50 -1.94
N ASN A 268 -11.00 -2.14 -2.93
CA ASN A 268 -11.78 -3.36 -2.69
C ASN A 268 -10.88 -4.60 -2.79
N TYR A 269 -10.40 -5.07 -1.64
CA TYR A 269 -9.58 -6.28 -1.55
C TYR A 269 -10.36 -7.61 -1.59
N LEU A 270 -11.69 -7.57 -1.53
CA LEU A 270 -12.53 -8.76 -1.39
C LEU A 270 -12.79 -9.49 -2.72
N GLN A 271 -12.59 -8.80 -3.84
CA GLN A 271 -12.85 -9.32 -5.19
C GLN A 271 -11.64 -9.05 -6.09
N PRO A 272 -10.49 -9.70 -5.83
CA PRO A 272 -9.34 -9.60 -6.71
C PRO A 272 -9.60 -10.31 -8.04
N GLU A 273 -9.08 -9.75 -9.12
CA GLU A 273 -9.01 -10.40 -10.42
C GLU A 273 -7.56 -10.56 -10.84
N THR A 274 -7.22 -11.65 -11.52
CA THR A 274 -5.83 -11.95 -11.91
C THR A 274 -5.56 -11.56 -13.36
N TYR A 275 -4.41 -10.95 -13.59
CA TYR A 275 -3.99 -10.43 -14.89
C TYR A 275 -2.56 -10.85 -15.23
N PRO A 276 -2.26 -11.10 -16.51
CA PRO A 276 -0.92 -11.49 -16.94
C PRO A 276 0.09 -10.36 -16.71
N LEU A 277 1.26 -10.73 -16.18
CA LEU A 277 2.39 -9.83 -16.03
C LEU A 277 3.22 -9.74 -17.31
N MET A 278 3.71 -8.55 -17.60
CA MET A 278 4.72 -8.31 -18.62
C MET A 278 6.04 -8.98 -18.20
N PRO A 279 6.76 -9.70 -19.10
CA PRO A 279 8.07 -10.24 -18.77
C PRO A 279 9.04 -9.17 -18.29
N ILE A 280 9.80 -9.46 -17.23
CA ILE A 280 10.72 -8.48 -16.64
C ILE A 280 11.80 -7.99 -17.61
N ALA A 281 12.21 -8.83 -18.57
CA ALA A 281 13.12 -8.42 -19.65
C ALA A 281 12.52 -7.30 -20.50
N THR A 282 11.22 -7.33 -20.79
CA THR A 282 10.52 -6.26 -21.50
C THR A 282 10.46 -4.98 -20.65
N ALA A 283 10.17 -5.10 -19.35
CA ALA A 283 10.21 -3.96 -18.43
C ALA A 283 11.61 -3.32 -18.37
N TRP A 284 12.68 -4.13 -18.40
CA TRP A 284 14.06 -3.63 -18.46
C TRP A 284 14.34 -2.84 -19.75
N GLU A 285 13.85 -3.29 -20.90
CA GLU A 285 13.97 -2.52 -22.14
C GLU A 285 13.17 -1.21 -22.08
N GLN A 286 11.97 -1.22 -21.49
CA GLN A 286 11.18 0.01 -21.26
C GLN A 286 11.91 1.00 -20.33
N LEU A 287 12.57 0.51 -19.28
CA LEU A 287 13.41 1.33 -18.40
C LEU A 287 14.51 2.03 -19.19
N LYS A 288 15.26 1.29 -20.01
CA LYS A 288 16.33 1.85 -20.86
C LYS A 288 15.79 2.81 -21.92
N ALA A 289 14.59 2.56 -22.44
CA ALA A 289 13.94 3.40 -23.43
C ALA A 289 13.34 4.70 -22.86
N GLY A 290 13.55 5.00 -21.58
CA GLY A 290 13.06 6.23 -20.97
C GLY A 290 11.59 6.18 -20.56
N GLN A 291 10.96 5.00 -20.49
CA GLN A 291 9.52 4.87 -20.30
C GLN A 291 9.10 4.66 -18.84
N ALA A 292 10.06 4.57 -17.91
CA ALA A 292 9.75 4.44 -16.49
C ALA A 292 9.36 5.77 -15.86
N TYR A 293 8.69 5.68 -14.71
CA TYR A 293 8.57 6.80 -13.79
C TYR A 293 9.76 6.78 -12.82
N ILE A 294 10.53 7.87 -12.76
CA ILE A 294 11.63 8.01 -11.80
C ILE A 294 11.09 8.60 -10.50
N ALA A 295 10.92 7.75 -9.50
CA ALA A 295 10.32 8.12 -8.22
C ALA A 295 11.32 8.78 -7.26
N SER A 296 12.61 8.48 -7.42
CA SER A 296 13.70 9.07 -6.64
C SER A 296 15.02 8.92 -7.39
N ASN A 297 15.87 9.94 -7.34
CA ASN A 297 17.26 9.89 -7.80
C ASN A 297 18.06 11.00 -7.11
N ASN A 298 18.99 10.65 -6.23
CA ASN A 298 19.89 11.60 -5.56
C ASN A 298 21.28 11.62 -6.22
N GLY A 299 21.48 10.87 -7.31
CA GLY A 299 22.74 10.81 -8.04
C GLY A 299 22.87 11.92 -9.08
N ASN A 300 24.10 12.40 -9.26
CA ASN A 300 24.44 13.39 -10.30
C ASN A 300 25.03 12.75 -11.58
N SER A 301 24.97 11.42 -11.69
CA SER A 301 25.57 10.65 -12.77
C SER A 301 24.49 10.12 -13.71
N ASP A 302 24.77 10.13 -15.01
CA ASP A 302 23.91 9.48 -16.00
C ASP A 302 24.02 7.95 -15.94
N GLN A 303 25.00 7.41 -15.22
CA GLN A 303 25.19 5.98 -14.99
C GLN A 303 24.42 5.55 -13.74
N VAL A 304 23.48 4.61 -13.90
CA VAL A 304 22.65 4.09 -12.81
C VAL A 304 22.83 2.58 -12.70
N ASN A 305 23.36 2.12 -11.57
CA ASN A 305 23.43 0.68 -11.27
C ASN A 305 22.14 0.23 -10.59
N ILE A 306 21.44 -0.71 -11.19
CA ILE A 306 20.26 -1.35 -10.61
C ILE A 306 20.69 -2.58 -9.80
N ARG A 307 20.41 -2.55 -8.49
CA ARG A 307 20.81 -3.58 -7.51
C ARG A 307 19.72 -4.60 -7.25
N ARG A 308 18.46 -4.17 -7.32
CA ARG A 308 17.30 -5.00 -6.97
C ARG A 308 16.13 -4.65 -7.88
N ILE A 309 15.37 -5.68 -8.24
CA ILE A 309 14.12 -5.54 -8.96
C ILE A 309 13.06 -6.31 -8.16
N GLU A 310 11.92 -5.69 -7.94
CA GLU A 310 10.84 -6.25 -7.12
C GLU A 310 9.49 -6.05 -7.80
N LEU A 311 8.52 -6.90 -7.45
CA LEU A 311 7.12 -6.64 -7.73
C LEU A 311 6.51 -5.93 -6.51
N ALA A 312 5.74 -4.89 -6.76
CA ALA A 312 5.04 -4.10 -5.73
C ALA A 312 3.68 -3.65 -6.27
N TYR A 313 2.84 -3.06 -5.43
CA TYR A 313 1.65 -2.33 -5.87
C TYR A 313 1.88 -0.83 -5.81
N PHE A 314 1.34 -0.10 -6.78
CA PHE A 314 1.50 1.36 -6.85
C PHE A 314 0.27 2.08 -6.30
N ASP A 315 0.50 2.97 -5.35
CA ASP A 315 -0.50 3.86 -4.78
C ASP A 315 -0.37 5.27 -5.39
N PRO A 316 -1.26 5.62 -6.32
CA PRO A 316 -1.16 6.88 -7.04
C PRO A 316 -1.64 8.06 -6.20
N PRO A 317 -1.10 9.27 -6.44
CA PRO A 317 -1.51 10.47 -5.71
C PRO A 317 -2.87 11.01 -6.20
N LYS A 318 -3.47 10.34 -7.18
CA LYS A 318 -4.79 10.63 -7.73
C LYS A 318 -5.52 9.31 -7.88
N GLN A 319 -6.80 9.33 -7.56
CA GLN A 319 -7.64 8.14 -7.69
C GLN A 319 -7.61 7.60 -9.13
N GLN A 320 -7.37 6.30 -9.26
CA GLN A 320 -7.45 5.54 -10.52
C GLN A 320 -8.47 4.41 -10.34
N GLU A 321 -9.02 3.86 -11.43
CA GLU A 321 -10.07 2.83 -11.38
C GLU A 321 -9.60 1.51 -10.76
N PHE A 322 -8.30 1.22 -10.86
CA PHE A 322 -7.72 -0.05 -10.44
C PHE A 322 -6.41 0.16 -9.69
N PHE A 323 -6.22 -0.66 -8.66
CA PHE A 323 -4.98 -0.80 -7.93
C PHE A 323 -4.14 -1.89 -8.60
N GLN A 324 -3.02 -1.50 -9.19
CA GLN A 324 -2.26 -2.32 -10.12
C GLN A 324 -0.81 -2.52 -9.66
N PRO A 325 -0.20 -3.67 -10.01
CA PRO A 325 1.19 -3.94 -9.70
C PRO A 325 2.16 -3.17 -10.62
N VAL A 326 3.35 -2.90 -10.08
CA VAL A 326 4.48 -2.28 -10.78
C VAL A 326 5.77 -3.06 -10.50
N TYR A 327 6.67 -3.04 -11.47
CA TYR A 327 8.06 -3.40 -11.25
C TYR A 327 8.81 -2.22 -10.65
N VAL A 328 9.50 -2.46 -9.54
CA VAL A 328 10.31 -1.48 -8.83
C VAL A 328 11.77 -1.79 -9.06
N PHE A 329 12.47 -0.87 -9.73
CA PHE A 329 13.91 -0.92 -9.95
C PHE A 329 14.59 -0.06 -8.88
N ARG A 330 15.41 -0.67 -8.03
CA ARG A 330 16.18 0.02 -6.98
C ARG A 330 17.66 0.00 -7.32
N GLY A 331 18.29 1.16 -7.22
CA GLY A 331 19.71 1.35 -7.52
C GLY A 331 20.46 2.13 -6.45
N ASP A 332 21.71 2.45 -6.77
CA ASP A 332 22.57 3.30 -5.93
C ASP A 332 22.01 4.75 -5.86
N ASN A 333 22.44 5.54 -4.86
CA ASN A 333 22.02 6.94 -4.65
C ASN A 333 20.49 7.13 -4.55
N ASP A 334 19.82 6.23 -3.82
CA ASP A 334 18.36 6.21 -3.64
C ASP A 334 17.58 6.20 -4.97
N PHE A 335 18.18 5.67 -6.04
CA PHE A 335 17.50 5.55 -7.32
C PHE A 335 16.34 4.57 -7.21
N ILE A 336 15.14 5.03 -7.54
CA ILE A 336 13.92 4.21 -7.57
C ILE A 336 13.14 4.56 -8.84
N ALA A 337 12.83 3.55 -9.65
CA ALA A 337 11.98 3.70 -10.83
C ALA A 337 10.85 2.67 -10.86
N TYR A 338 9.71 3.06 -11.39
CA TYR A 338 8.50 2.23 -11.52
C TYR A 338 8.11 2.04 -12.98
N ILE A 339 7.69 0.81 -13.31
CA ILE A 339 7.11 0.45 -14.60
C ILE A 339 5.84 -0.38 -14.34
N PRO A 340 4.73 -0.17 -15.06
CA PRO A 340 3.54 -1.01 -14.93
C PRO A 340 3.89 -2.47 -15.15
N ALA A 341 3.45 -3.36 -14.27
CA ALA A 341 3.80 -4.77 -14.39
C ALA A 341 2.78 -5.56 -15.24
N ILE A 342 1.57 -5.03 -15.44
CA ILE A 342 0.54 -5.67 -16.27
C ILE A 342 0.94 -5.67 -17.75
N SER A 343 0.72 -6.79 -18.44
CA SER A 343 1.01 -6.94 -19.87
C SER A 343 0.21 -5.96 -20.73
N ASP A 344 0.87 -5.32 -21.70
CA ASP A 344 0.23 -4.40 -22.67
C ASP A 344 -0.88 -5.08 -23.49
N SER A 345 -0.87 -6.42 -23.61
CA SER A 345 -1.91 -7.19 -24.32
C SER A 345 -3.31 -7.07 -23.70
N VAL A 346 -3.40 -6.69 -22.43
CA VAL A 346 -4.65 -6.56 -21.67
C VAL A 346 -4.95 -5.10 -21.28
N ILE A 347 -4.22 -4.15 -21.86
CA ILE A 347 -4.41 -2.72 -21.63
C ILE A 347 -5.32 -2.13 -22.72
N LYS A 348 -6.28 -1.29 -22.32
CA LYS A 348 -7.13 -0.51 -23.23
C LYS A 348 -6.24 0.39 -24.09
N LYS A 349 -6.40 0.29 -25.41
CA LYS A 349 -5.67 1.11 -26.40
C LYS A 349 -6.15 2.54 -26.43
#